data_AF-A0A920BIG4-F1
#
_entry.id   AF-A0A920BIG4-F1
#
_cell.length_a   1.000
_cell.length_b   1.000
_cell.length_c   1.000
_cell.angle_alpha   90.00
_cell.angle_beta   90.00
_cell.angle_gamma   90.00
#
_symmetry.space_group_name_H-M   'P 1'
#
loop_
_entity.id
_entity.type
_entity.pdbx_description
1 polymer ?
#
loop_
_entity_poly.entity_id
_entity_poly.type
_entity_poly.pdbx_seq_one_letter_code
_entity_poly.pdbx_strand_id
1 'polypeptide(L)'
;MGDEATNLVNDPTTKEVTELNAAGKTIMPGLIDSHLHCSFDDVQSNDELFFHRDPTLVALVAAQNLRKMLRAGVTSFVDPDTSHGIGPALRDAVNAGVVQGPRIKTGVQALLTAVGGTAGRLIPDEGTVGYAQIVNNKDEIVQWVRRHIKYGADWIKLHATGQSWSIW
;
A
#
# COMPACT_ATOMS: atom_id res chain seq x y z
N MET A 1 14.28 -13.89 9.80
CA MET A 1 13.31 -14.98 9.56
C MET A 1 13.92 -16.25 8.97
N GLY A 2 14.94 -16.21 8.10
CA GLY A 2 15.61 -17.44 7.63
C GLY A 2 16.34 -18.22 8.75
N ASP A 3 17.05 -17.50 9.62
CA ASP A 3 17.88 -18.11 10.68
C ASP A 3 17.07 -18.51 11.94
N GLU A 4 15.89 -17.92 12.17
CA GLU A 4 15.03 -18.28 13.31
C GLU A 4 14.25 -19.58 13.05
N ALA A 5 13.87 -19.84 11.80
CA ALA A 5 13.09 -21.03 11.44
C ALA A 5 13.89 -22.34 11.51
N THR A 6 15.22 -22.27 11.31
CA THR A 6 16.10 -23.45 11.27
C THR A 6 16.63 -23.87 12.65
N ASN A 7 16.61 -22.98 13.64
CA ASN A 7 17.20 -23.24 14.96
C ASN A 7 16.23 -23.87 15.97
N LEU A 8 14.91 -23.82 15.75
CA LEU A 8 13.91 -24.28 16.74
C LEU A 8 13.72 -25.81 16.78
N VAL A 9 13.92 -26.52 15.66
CA VAL A 9 13.61 -27.96 15.59
C VAL A 9 14.61 -28.83 16.37
N ASN A 10 15.83 -28.32 16.60
CA ASN A 10 16.90 -29.04 17.30
C ASN A 10 17.25 -28.43 18.67
N ASP A 11 16.47 -27.46 19.17
CA ASP A 11 16.71 -26.87 20.48
C ASP A 11 15.99 -27.69 21.57
N PRO A 12 16.73 -28.44 22.43
CA PRO A 12 16.15 -29.27 23.49
C PRO A 12 15.45 -28.46 24.59
N THR A 13 15.53 -27.13 24.58
CA THR A 13 14.81 -26.25 25.51
C THR A 13 13.40 -25.87 25.04
N THR A 14 13.04 -26.19 23.79
CA THR A 14 11.71 -25.89 23.23
C THR A 14 10.68 -26.86 23.79
N LYS A 15 9.87 -26.40 24.76
CA LYS A 15 8.94 -27.27 25.51
C LYS A 15 7.61 -27.56 24.80
N GLU A 16 7.24 -26.77 23.80
CA GLU A 16 6.00 -26.95 23.04
C GLU A 16 6.26 -26.69 21.55
N VAL A 17 6.13 -27.72 20.72
CA VAL A 17 6.26 -27.65 19.26
C VAL A 17 4.93 -28.06 18.65
N THR A 18 4.39 -27.23 17.76
CA THR A 18 3.24 -27.61 16.93
C THR A 18 3.73 -28.18 15.61
N GLU A 19 3.49 -29.45 15.38
CA GLU A 19 3.83 -30.11 14.12
C GLU A 19 2.72 -29.88 13.07
N LEU A 20 3.12 -29.46 11.87
CA LEU A 20 2.22 -29.26 10.74
C LEU A 20 2.63 -30.18 9.58
N ASN A 21 1.75 -31.12 9.20
CA ASN A 21 2.01 -32.03 8.09
C ASN A 21 1.82 -31.33 6.73
N ALA A 22 2.91 -31.14 6.00
CA ALA A 22 2.93 -30.58 4.65
C ALA A 22 3.26 -31.60 3.55
N ALA A 23 3.13 -32.91 3.82
CA ALA A 23 3.41 -33.96 2.84
C ALA A 23 2.61 -33.75 1.54
N GLY A 24 3.28 -33.89 0.40
CA GLY A 24 2.68 -33.66 -0.92
C GLY A 24 2.43 -32.20 -1.28
N LYS A 25 2.93 -31.23 -0.48
CA LYS A 25 2.86 -29.79 -0.76
C LYS A 25 4.26 -29.19 -0.89
N THR A 26 4.35 -28.05 -1.56
CA THR A 26 5.57 -27.24 -1.60
C THR A 26 5.48 -26.13 -0.55
N ILE A 27 6.50 -26.02 0.30
CA ILE A 27 6.68 -24.88 1.20
C ILE A 27 7.61 -23.88 0.52
N MET A 28 7.23 -22.61 0.53
CA MET A 28 8.04 -21.51 0.01
C MET A 28 7.93 -20.28 0.92
N PRO A 29 8.89 -19.33 0.83
CA PRO A 29 8.73 -18.03 1.47
C PRO A 29 7.44 -17.34 1.02
N GLY A 30 6.84 -16.54 1.90
CA GLY A 30 5.67 -15.75 1.55
C GLY A 30 5.97 -14.76 0.42
N LEU A 31 4.96 -14.49 -0.41
CA LEU A 31 5.08 -13.59 -1.55
C LEU A 31 5.30 -12.14 -1.10
N ILE A 32 6.00 -11.37 -1.93
CA ILE A 32 6.21 -9.94 -1.77
C ILE A 32 5.68 -9.23 -3.02
N ASP A 33 4.77 -8.28 -2.83
CA ASP A 33 4.28 -7.42 -3.91
C ASP A 33 4.96 -6.05 -3.86
N SER A 34 5.65 -5.65 -4.94
CA SER A 34 6.39 -4.38 -4.97
C SER A 34 5.56 -3.16 -5.33
N HIS A 35 4.30 -3.34 -5.77
CA HIS A 35 3.46 -2.24 -6.22
C HIS A 35 1.97 -2.61 -6.17
N LEU A 36 1.33 -2.27 -5.05
CA LEU A 36 -0.10 -2.51 -4.86
C LEU A 36 -0.75 -1.33 -4.14
N HIS A 37 -1.99 -1.01 -4.48
CA HIS A 37 -2.81 -0.04 -3.75
C HIS A 37 -3.81 -0.77 -2.83
N CYS A 38 -3.53 -0.84 -1.53
CA CYS A 38 -4.41 -1.56 -0.61
C CYS A 38 -5.74 -0.83 -0.34
N SER A 39 -5.74 0.49 -0.50
CA SER A 39 -6.90 1.36 -0.27
C SER A 39 -7.87 1.43 -1.44
N PHE A 40 -7.54 0.82 -2.59
CA PHE A 40 -8.42 0.84 -3.76
C PHE A 40 -9.43 -0.30 -3.64
N ASP A 41 -10.68 0.00 -3.93
CA ASP A 41 -11.76 -0.97 -4.04
C ASP A 41 -12.06 -1.28 -5.52
N ASP A 42 -13.19 -1.93 -5.79
CA ASP A 42 -13.59 -2.32 -7.15
C ASP A 42 -14.17 -1.12 -7.92
N VAL A 43 -13.34 -0.07 -8.06
CA VAL A 43 -13.66 1.13 -8.84
C VAL A 43 -13.83 0.79 -10.31
N GLN A 44 -14.87 1.34 -10.92
CA GLN A 44 -15.17 1.16 -12.34
C GLN A 44 -14.69 2.36 -13.18
N SER A 45 -14.23 3.44 -12.54
CA SER A 45 -13.70 4.62 -13.23
C SER A 45 -12.72 5.42 -12.37
N ASN A 46 -11.90 6.24 -13.04
CA ASN A 46 -11.07 7.24 -12.35
C ASN A 46 -11.93 8.25 -11.56
N ASP A 47 -13.09 8.64 -12.10
CA ASP A 47 -14.01 9.55 -11.42
C ASP A 47 -14.43 9.00 -10.04
N GLU A 48 -14.81 7.73 -10.02
CA GLU A 48 -15.14 7.02 -8.79
C GLU A 48 -13.94 6.97 -7.82
N LEU A 49 -12.76 6.61 -8.30
CA LEU A 49 -11.54 6.48 -7.50
C LEU A 49 -11.11 7.81 -6.85
N PHE A 50 -11.26 8.92 -7.57
CA PHE A 50 -10.75 10.22 -7.14
C PHE A 50 -11.76 11.05 -6.35
N PHE A 51 -13.06 10.96 -6.64
CA PHE A 51 -14.07 11.90 -6.12
C PHE A 51 -15.18 11.26 -5.28
N HIS A 52 -15.39 9.95 -5.38
CA HIS A 52 -16.59 9.31 -4.82
C HIS A 52 -16.31 8.33 -3.68
N ARG A 53 -15.12 8.41 -3.07
CA ARG A 53 -14.73 7.53 -1.95
C ARG A 53 -14.65 8.28 -0.64
N ASP A 54 -15.58 7.96 0.26
CA ASP A 54 -15.53 8.40 1.66
C ASP A 54 -14.30 7.82 2.38
N PRO A 55 -13.52 8.61 3.13
CA PRO A 55 -12.32 8.12 3.83
C PRO A 55 -12.57 6.96 4.79
N THR A 56 -13.74 6.91 5.44
CA THR A 56 -14.10 5.82 6.37
C THR A 56 -14.34 4.53 5.60
N LEU A 57 -15.08 4.60 4.50
CA LEU A 57 -15.28 3.46 3.61
C LEU A 57 -13.93 2.93 3.07
N VAL A 58 -13.05 3.83 2.62
CA VAL A 58 -11.71 3.47 2.13
C VAL A 58 -10.93 2.70 3.20
N ALA A 59 -10.94 3.15 4.45
CA ALA A 59 -10.24 2.46 5.54
C ALA A 59 -10.81 1.05 5.81
N LEU A 60 -12.14 0.90 5.78
CA LEU A 60 -12.79 -0.40 5.96
C LEU A 60 -12.48 -1.37 4.81
N VAL A 61 -12.51 -0.90 3.57
CA VAL A 61 -12.16 -1.73 2.40
C VAL A 61 -10.68 -2.10 2.45
N ALA A 62 -9.80 -1.16 2.80
CA ALA A 62 -8.38 -1.45 2.96
C ALA A 62 -8.13 -2.57 3.98
N ALA A 63 -8.79 -2.52 5.14
CA ALA A 63 -8.70 -3.59 6.14
C ALA A 63 -9.17 -4.95 5.59
N GLN A 64 -10.22 -4.97 4.77
CA GLN A 64 -10.69 -6.19 4.11
C GLN A 64 -9.68 -6.70 3.07
N ASN A 65 -9.10 -5.81 2.27
CA ASN A 65 -8.12 -6.13 1.22
C ASN A 65 -6.83 -6.68 1.81
N LEU A 66 -6.33 -6.11 2.91
CA LEU A 66 -5.18 -6.61 3.67
C LEU A 66 -5.37 -8.09 4.04
N ARG A 67 -6.56 -8.45 4.55
CA ARG A 67 -6.87 -9.85 4.90
C ARG A 67 -6.93 -10.76 3.68
N LYS A 68 -7.48 -10.29 2.56
CA LYS A 68 -7.54 -11.04 1.28
C LYS A 68 -6.12 -11.33 0.77
N MET A 69 -5.24 -10.34 0.77
CA MET A 69 -3.84 -10.50 0.33
C MET A 69 -3.08 -11.52 1.16
N LEU A 70 -3.22 -11.45 2.49
CA LEU A 70 -2.55 -12.40 3.38
C LEU A 70 -3.00 -13.84 3.10
N ARG A 71 -4.30 -14.05 2.84
CA ARG A 71 -4.85 -15.35 2.45
C ARG A 71 -4.41 -15.81 1.06
N ALA A 72 -4.04 -14.89 0.18
CA ALA A 72 -3.45 -15.19 -1.12
C ALA A 72 -1.94 -15.53 -1.05
N GLY A 73 -1.32 -15.45 0.13
CA GLY A 73 0.09 -15.77 0.34
C GLY A 73 1.04 -14.57 0.28
N VAL A 74 0.52 -13.34 0.10
CA VAL A 74 1.32 -12.11 0.20
C VAL A 74 1.57 -11.81 1.68
N THR A 75 2.85 -11.78 2.06
CA THR A 75 3.27 -11.55 3.45
C THR A 75 3.95 -10.20 3.66
N SER A 76 4.32 -9.51 2.58
CA SER A 76 4.76 -8.12 2.60
C SER A 76 4.40 -7.43 1.28
N PHE A 77 4.16 -6.13 1.32
CA PHE A 77 4.00 -5.35 0.11
C PHE A 77 4.44 -3.90 0.27
N VAL A 78 4.57 -3.23 -0.86
CA VAL A 78 4.86 -1.80 -0.93
C VAL A 78 3.70 -1.06 -1.59
N ASP A 79 3.11 -0.13 -0.85
CA ASP A 79 1.98 0.71 -1.27
C ASP A 79 2.45 2.10 -1.69
N PRO A 80 2.45 2.44 -2.99
CA PRO A 80 3.07 3.67 -3.47
C PRO A 80 2.36 4.91 -2.96
N ASP A 81 1.05 4.80 -2.81
CA ASP A 81 0.14 5.89 -2.47
C ASP A 81 -1.25 5.33 -2.17
N THR A 82 -1.93 6.00 -1.26
CA THR A 82 -3.24 5.58 -0.76
C THR A 82 -4.24 6.71 -0.90
N SER A 83 -5.49 6.35 -1.16
CA SER A 83 -6.60 7.30 -1.14
C SER A 83 -6.66 7.96 0.24
N HIS A 84 -6.75 9.29 0.26
CA HIS A 84 -6.73 10.12 1.46
C HIS A 84 -5.46 10.02 2.33
N GLY A 85 -4.38 9.42 1.83
CA GLY A 85 -3.10 9.36 2.53
C GLY A 85 -3.10 8.49 3.80
N ILE A 86 -3.98 7.49 3.87
CA ILE A 86 -4.17 6.66 5.06
C ILE A 86 -3.11 5.57 5.26
N GLY A 87 -2.20 5.37 4.30
CA GLY A 87 -1.20 4.32 4.27
C GLY A 87 -0.43 4.13 5.59
N PRO A 88 0.21 5.17 6.15
CA PRO A 88 0.96 5.03 7.40
C PRO A 88 0.08 4.58 8.57
N ALA A 89 -1.16 5.07 8.65
CA ALA A 89 -2.10 4.64 9.68
C ALA A 89 -2.50 3.16 9.52
N LEU A 90 -2.67 2.68 8.28
CA LEU A 90 -2.90 1.25 8.01
C LEU A 90 -1.70 0.38 8.38
N ARG A 91 -0.48 0.80 8.04
CA ARG A 91 0.76 0.13 8.45
C ARG A 91 0.83 0.01 9.97
N ASP A 92 0.61 1.12 10.67
CA ASP A 92 0.71 1.17 12.12
C ASP A 92 -0.40 0.33 12.78
N ALA A 93 -1.61 0.30 12.22
CA ALA A 93 -2.69 -0.57 12.66
C ALA A 93 -2.37 -2.07 12.48
N VAL A 94 -1.70 -2.45 11.38
CA VAL A 94 -1.22 -3.82 11.19
C VAL A 94 -0.10 -4.17 12.18
N ASN A 95 0.87 -3.27 12.37
CA ASN A 95 1.96 -3.46 13.32
C ASN A 95 1.47 -3.58 14.77
N ALA A 96 0.40 -2.85 15.11
CA ALA A 96 -0.26 -2.92 16.41
C ALA A 96 -1.21 -4.13 16.58
N GLY A 97 -1.42 -4.93 15.52
CA GLY A 97 -2.33 -6.07 15.53
C GLY A 97 -3.83 -5.71 15.53
N VAL A 98 -4.17 -4.44 15.29
CA VAL A 98 -5.56 -3.96 15.19
C VAL A 98 -6.21 -4.50 13.90
N VAL A 99 -5.44 -4.55 12.81
CA VAL A 99 -5.87 -5.10 11.52
C VAL A 99 -4.98 -6.27 11.14
N GLN A 100 -5.56 -7.38 10.70
CA GLN A 100 -4.80 -8.50 10.17
C GLN A 100 -4.38 -8.22 8.72
N GLY A 101 -3.07 -8.20 8.45
CA GLY A 101 -2.54 -7.96 7.11
C GLY A 101 -1.07 -8.35 6.93
N PRO A 102 -0.56 -8.27 5.69
CA PRO A 102 0.87 -8.39 5.39
C PRO A 102 1.66 -7.22 5.99
N ARG A 103 2.98 -7.36 6.12
CA ARG A 103 3.84 -6.22 6.51
C ARG A 103 3.81 -5.15 5.42
N ILE A 104 3.61 -3.90 5.83
CA ILE A 104 3.38 -2.79 4.91
C ILE A 104 4.58 -1.86 4.90
N LYS A 105 5.01 -1.48 3.70
CA LYS A 105 5.78 -0.26 3.43
C LYS A 105 4.90 0.65 2.59
N THR A 106 4.77 1.93 2.93
CA THR A 106 3.71 2.75 2.34
C THR A 106 4.10 4.20 2.13
N GLY A 107 3.54 4.80 1.07
CA GLY A 107 3.56 6.24 0.81
C GLY A 107 2.39 6.92 1.49
N VAL A 108 2.08 8.13 1.05
CA VAL A 108 0.89 8.87 1.52
C VAL A 108 0.02 9.14 0.30
N GLN A 109 0.21 10.27 -0.37
CA GLN A 109 -0.30 10.52 -1.71
C GLN A 109 0.81 10.41 -2.77
N ALA A 110 0.42 10.17 -4.01
CA ALA A 110 1.30 10.33 -5.16
C ALA A 110 1.48 11.81 -5.48
N LEU A 111 2.72 12.26 -5.67
CA LEU A 111 3.02 13.60 -6.18
C LEU A 111 2.83 13.62 -7.70
N LEU A 112 1.89 14.42 -8.19
CA LEU A 112 1.57 14.54 -9.62
C LEU A 112 2.07 15.88 -10.15
N THR A 113 3.02 15.84 -11.09
CA THR A 113 3.69 17.05 -11.62
C THR A 113 3.15 17.59 -12.93
N ALA A 114 2.30 16.83 -13.63
CA ALA A 114 1.69 17.24 -14.89
C ALA A 114 0.17 17.30 -14.70
N VAL A 115 -0.45 18.43 -15.08
CA VAL A 115 -1.90 18.59 -15.17
C VAL A 115 -2.44 17.50 -16.10
N GLY A 116 -2.94 16.41 -15.52
CA GLY A 116 -3.25 15.20 -16.25
C GLY A 116 -2.98 13.91 -15.48
N GLY A 117 -1.73 13.67 -15.09
CA GLY A 117 -1.32 12.39 -14.47
C GLY A 117 -1.92 11.15 -15.16
N THR A 118 -2.43 10.21 -14.35
CA THR A 118 -3.09 8.98 -14.81
C THR A 118 -4.52 9.20 -15.32
N ALA A 119 -5.20 10.28 -14.89
CA ALA A 119 -6.63 10.49 -15.18
C ALA A 119 -6.92 11.68 -16.13
N GLY A 120 -5.89 12.20 -16.79
CA GLY A 120 -6.00 13.34 -17.71
C GLY A 120 -6.70 14.55 -17.08
N ARG A 121 -7.57 15.17 -17.86
CA ARG A 121 -8.30 16.41 -17.51
C ARG A 121 -9.23 16.28 -16.30
N LEU A 122 -9.43 15.07 -15.78
CA LEU A 122 -10.20 14.84 -14.57
C LEU A 122 -9.46 15.37 -13.33
N ILE A 123 -8.13 15.37 -13.33
CA ILE A 123 -7.33 15.85 -12.20
C ILE A 123 -7.35 17.39 -12.19
N PRO A 124 -7.70 18.05 -11.05
CA PRO A 124 -7.62 19.49 -10.91
C PRO A 124 -6.18 20.02 -11.05
N ASP A 125 -6.04 21.32 -11.32
CA ASP A 125 -4.73 21.97 -11.46
C ASP A 125 -3.98 22.15 -10.12
N GLU A 126 -4.68 21.99 -8.99
CA GLU A 126 -4.13 22.18 -7.65
C GLU A 126 -4.86 21.32 -6.59
N GLY A 127 -4.22 21.20 -5.42
CA GLY A 127 -4.82 20.57 -4.24
C GLY A 127 -4.54 19.07 -4.11
N THR A 128 -5.37 18.42 -3.29
CA THR A 128 -5.32 16.99 -3.01
C THR A 128 -6.64 16.37 -3.45
N VAL A 129 -6.60 15.28 -4.21
CA VAL A 129 -7.79 14.56 -4.66
C VAL A 129 -7.52 13.06 -4.71
N GLY A 130 -8.41 12.25 -4.14
CA GLY A 130 -8.21 10.80 -4.02
C GLY A 130 -6.85 10.44 -3.42
N TYR A 131 -6.01 9.78 -4.21
CA TYR A 131 -4.63 9.43 -3.84
C TYR A 131 -3.58 10.44 -4.34
N ALA A 132 -3.97 11.48 -5.08
CA ALA A 132 -3.07 12.44 -5.70
C ALA A 132 -2.89 13.71 -4.88
N GLN A 133 -1.65 14.19 -4.85
CA GLN A 133 -1.27 15.53 -4.47
C GLN A 133 -0.66 16.23 -5.68
N ILE A 134 -1.33 17.27 -6.17
CA ILE A 134 -0.85 18.04 -7.32
C ILE A 134 0.26 18.98 -6.87
N VAL A 135 1.36 18.98 -7.63
CA VAL A 135 2.55 19.80 -7.38
C VAL A 135 3.09 20.36 -8.70
N ASN A 136 3.24 21.67 -8.82
CA ASN A 136 3.51 22.33 -10.09
C ASN A 136 4.97 22.79 -10.23
N ASN A 137 5.76 22.72 -9.16
CA ASN A 137 7.16 23.15 -9.17
C ASN A 137 8.01 22.38 -8.15
N LYS A 138 9.33 22.58 -8.25
CA LYS A 138 10.32 21.94 -7.39
C LYS A 138 10.09 22.22 -5.90
N ASP A 139 9.74 23.45 -5.54
CA ASP A 139 9.60 23.85 -4.15
C ASP A 139 8.39 23.18 -3.50
N GLU A 140 7.29 23.07 -4.24
CA GLU A 140 6.11 22.29 -3.85
C GLU A 140 6.44 20.81 -3.68
N ILE A 141 7.20 20.21 -4.61
CA ILE A 141 7.66 18.81 -4.48
C ILE A 141 8.45 18.64 -3.17
N VAL A 142 9.43 19.51 -2.90
CA VAL A 142 10.24 19.43 -1.68
C VAL A 142 9.39 19.61 -0.42
N GLN A 143 8.44 20.54 -0.44
CA GLN A 143 7.52 20.76 0.67
C GLN A 143 6.68 19.52 0.95
N TRP A 144 6.11 18.90 -0.08
CA TRP A 144 5.27 17.72 0.09
C TRP A 144 6.05 16.46 0.44
N VAL A 145 7.27 16.29 -0.06
CA VAL A 145 8.20 15.25 0.41
C VAL A 145 8.39 15.35 1.93
N ARG A 146 8.71 16.55 2.43
CA ARG A 146 8.89 16.78 3.87
C ARG A 146 7.61 16.49 4.67
N ARG A 147 6.46 16.84 4.11
CA ARG A 147 5.15 16.60 4.72
C ARG A 147 4.81 15.10 4.77
N HIS A 148 5.06 14.35 3.70
CA HIS A 148 4.87 12.90 3.68
C HIS A 148 5.80 12.19 4.67
N ILE A 149 7.08 12.61 4.76
CA ILE A 149 8.01 12.12 5.79
C ILE A 149 7.45 12.40 7.19
N LYS A 150 6.94 13.61 7.44
CA LYS A 150 6.29 13.96 8.72
C LYS A 150 5.09 13.05 9.03
N TYR A 151 4.31 12.66 8.02
CA TYR A 151 3.17 11.75 8.17
C TYR A 151 3.56 10.27 8.18
N GLY A 152 4.86 9.95 8.18
CA GLY A 152 5.35 8.59 8.38
C GLY A 152 5.49 7.77 7.10
N ALA A 153 5.58 8.41 5.93
CA ALA A 153 5.87 7.72 4.68
C ALA A 153 7.19 6.93 4.75
N ASP A 154 7.17 5.69 4.25
CA ASP A 154 8.39 4.91 4.03
C ASP A 154 9.10 5.27 2.71
N TRP A 155 8.35 5.85 1.77
CA TRP A 155 8.85 6.26 0.45
C TRP A 155 8.00 7.38 -0.15
N ILE A 156 8.46 7.96 -1.26
CA ILE A 156 7.76 9.00 -2.01
C ILE A 156 7.47 8.51 -3.42
N LYS A 157 6.21 8.53 -3.82
CA LYS A 157 5.78 8.28 -5.20
C LYS A 157 5.67 9.59 -5.97
N LEU A 158 6.26 9.61 -7.15
CA LEU A 158 6.17 10.69 -8.14
C LEU A 158 5.62 10.16 -9.45
N HIS A 159 4.66 10.87 -10.05
CA HIS A 159 4.24 10.65 -11.44
C HIS A 159 5.12 11.50 -12.34
N ALA A 160 6.21 10.90 -12.84
CA ALA A 160 7.15 11.58 -13.74
C ALA A 160 6.60 11.77 -15.17
N THR A 161 5.62 10.96 -15.57
CA THR A 161 4.95 11.00 -16.87
C THR A 161 3.44 10.89 -16.70
N GLY A 162 2.67 11.34 -17.70
CA GLY A 162 1.26 10.95 -17.80
C GLY A 162 1.11 9.49 -18.22
N GLN A 163 -0.06 8.91 -17.99
CA GLN A 163 -0.42 7.66 -18.67
C GLN A 163 -1.03 7.99 -20.03
N SER A 164 -0.36 7.60 -21.11
CA SER A 164 -0.94 7.55 -22.46
C SER A 164 -1.50 6.16 -22.71
N TRP A 165 -2.57 5.77 -22.02
CA TRP A 165 -3.40 4.65 -22.45
C TRP A 165 -4.70 5.20 -23.03
N SER A 166 -4.65 5.46 -24.33
CA SER A 166 -5.79 5.57 -25.21
C SER A 166 -6.35 4.17 -25.50
N ILE A 167 -7.68 4.03 -25.37
CA ILE A 167 -8.56 3.03 -25.99
C ILE A 167 -8.29 1.54 -25.71
N TRP A 168 -9.25 0.88 -25.05
CA TRP A 168 -10.08 -0.19 -25.63
C TRP A 168 -11.46 -0.14 -24.98
#